data_AF-A0A0D2K929-F1
#
_entry.id   AF-A0A0D2K929-F1
#
_cell.length_a   1.000
_cell.length_b   1.000
_cell.length_c   1.000
_cell.angle_alpha   90.00
_cell.angle_beta   90.00
_cell.angle_gamma   90.00
#
_symmetry.space_group_name_H-M   'P 1'
#
loop_
_entity.id
_entity.type
_entity.pdbx_description
1 polymer ?
#
loop_
_entity_poly.entity_id
_entity_poly.type
_entity_poly.pdbx_seq_one_letter_code
_entity_poly.pdbx_strand_id
1 'polypeptide(L)'
;MSDHDGNQMEFSPPPEAARSWDGVVIPRWFDSEMPGELDRGTRESLNNVESESSPALLEAYYYARDMRLLQNALYYLSYKMLRILTLLQGENPQDTALEALLCTIEDSFDAIEDMFFLQCDDDDGNNLGFTMEESLTIREQLEREEGMLDTIRPRLFEVERFLVEKEASLLAAGDRFLWGLMRFERCRHRDYLKRSVEAMQTERLKQVDYTENVLYSWERGTTREAITMPPLRPDDTSCLICYDEFAGEDGEIAVDPMVTTCCRRPFHVACMLGWLFQKMDDRDEYEDEDEMSCPMCRAEVDVDSFVDLLEIQVRQMDAL
;
A
#
# COMPACT_ATOMS: atom_id res chain seq x y z
N MET A 1 12.66 47.51 -47.34
CA MET A 1 13.59 46.46 -46.90
C MET A 1 13.44 46.38 -45.40
N SER A 2 12.62 45.44 -44.95
CA SER A 2 12.35 45.19 -43.54
C SER A 2 12.19 43.68 -43.45
N ASP A 3 13.26 43.07 -42.99
CA ASP A 3 13.43 41.63 -42.86
C ASP A 3 12.48 41.12 -41.78
N HIS A 4 11.57 40.24 -42.17
CA HIS A 4 10.80 39.43 -41.24
C HIS A 4 11.63 38.21 -40.88
N ASP A 5 12.26 38.25 -39.70
CA ASP A 5 12.83 37.09 -39.05
C ASP A 5 11.72 36.07 -38.79
N GLY A 6 11.79 34.97 -39.54
CA GLY A 6 10.93 33.82 -39.40
C GLY A 6 11.28 33.08 -38.11
N ASN A 7 10.37 33.15 -37.14
CA ASN A 7 10.39 32.33 -35.94
C ASN A 7 10.14 30.87 -36.37
N GLN A 8 11.21 30.09 -36.52
CA GLN A 8 11.10 28.64 -36.75
C GLN A 8 10.58 28.00 -35.47
N MET A 9 9.34 27.52 -35.50
CA MET A 9 8.83 26.61 -34.48
C MET A 9 9.69 25.34 -34.52
N GLU A 10 10.51 25.15 -33.48
CA GLU A 10 11.17 23.86 -33.23
C GLU A 10 10.07 22.81 -33.01
N PHE A 11 9.83 22.00 -34.04
CA PHE A 11 9.06 20.77 -33.89
C PHE A 11 9.90 19.82 -33.04
N SER A 12 9.49 19.63 -31.79
CA SER A 12 10.00 18.53 -30.98
C SER A 12 9.81 17.23 -31.77
N PRO A 13 10.82 16.33 -31.81
CA PRO A 13 10.67 15.04 -32.46
C PRO A 13 9.44 14.31 -31.87
N PRO A 14 8.74 13.48 -32.67
CA PRO A 14 7.67 12.66 -32.14
C PRO A 14 8.22 11.82 -30.98
N PRO A 15 7.46 11.67 -29.88
CA PRO A 15 7.88 10.84 -28.77
C PRO A 15 8.22 9.44 -29.29
N GLU A 16 9.25 8.82 -28.72
CA GLU A 16 9.54 7.40 -28.96
C GLU A 16 8.24 6.59 -28.79
N ALA A 17 8.05 5.57 -29.63
CA ALA A 17 6.85 4.74 -29.57
C ALA A 17 6.69 4.22 -28.13
N ALA A 18 5.55 4.55 -27.52
CA ALA A 18 5.20 4.10 -26.18
C ALA A 18 5.31 2.58 -26.09
N ARG A 19 5.74 2.05 -24.94
CA ARG A 19 5.68 0.61 -24.71
C ARG A 19 4.21 0.26 -24.54
N SER A 20 3.72 -0.61 -25.42
CA SER A 20 2.33 -1.04 -25.38
C SER A 20 2.07 -1.95 -24.18
N TRP A 21 0.81 -2.04 -23.79
CA TRP A 21 0.37 -3.01 -22.78
C TRP A 21 0.35 -4.45 -23.31
N ASP A 22 0.61 -4.64 -24.61
CA ASP A 22 0.73 -5.96 -25.23
C ASP A 22 1.85 -6.77 -24.57
N GLY A 23 1.46 -7.85 -23.90
CA GLY A 23 2.38 -8.72 -23.18
C GLY A 23 2.67 -8.32 -21.74
N VAL A 24 2.10 -7.22 -21.23
CA VAL A 24 2.13 -6.92 -19.79
C VAL A 24 1.18 -7.87 -19.06
N VAL A 25 1.75 -8.66 -18.14
CA VAL A 25 1.03 -9.57 -17.26
C VAL A 25 0.95 -8.94 -15.88
N ILE A 26 -0.27 -8.64 -15.42
CA ILE A 26 -0.49 -8.18 -14.06
C ILE A 26 -0.30 -9.37 -13.13
N PRO A 27 0.60 -9.29 -12.15
CA PRO A 27 0.80 -10.40 -11.22
C PRO A 27 -0.44 -10.63 -10.37
N ARG A 28 -0.85 -11.89 -10.21
CA ARG A 28 -2.00 -12.28 -9.41
C ARG A 28 -1.89 -11.96 -7.91
N TRP A 29 -0.72 -11.58 -7.42
CA TRP A 29 -0.57 -11.10 -6.03
C TRP A 29 -0.97 -9.65 -5.87
N PHE A 30 -0.98 -8.88 -6.96
CA PHE A 30 -1.41 -7.49 -6.93
C PHE A 30 -2.91 -7.44 -6.67
N ASP A 31 -3.32 -6.52 -5.79
CA ASP A 31 -4.70 -6.40 -5.35
C ASP A 31 -5.00 -4.92 -5.19
N SER A 32 -6.04 -4.44 -5.85
CA SER A 32 -6.40 -3.03 -5.84
C SER A 32 -6.92 -2.58 -4.47
N GLU A 33 -7.44 -3.52 -3.66
CA GLU A 33 -8.07 -3.22 -2.37
C GLU A 33 -7.10 -3.40 -1.19
N MET A 34 -7.24 -2.50 -0.21
CA MET A 34 -6.66 -2.63 1.12
C MET A 34 -7.81 -2.85 2.12
N PRO A 35 -7.58 -3.61 3.21
CA PRO A 35 -8.53 -3.70 4.30
C PRO A 35 -8.92 -2.29 4.73
N GLY A 36 -10.23 -2.03 4.80
CA GLY A 36 -10.75 -0.76 5.30
C GLY A 36 -10.23 -0.49 6.70
N GLU A 37 -10.17 0.80 7.09
CA GLU A 37 -9.91 1.19 8.48
C GLU A 37 -10.85 0.38 9.40
N LEU A 38 -10.28 -0.23 10.44
CA LEU A 38 -11.02 -1.01 11.42
C LEU A 38 -12.29 -0.26 11.85
N ASP A 39 -13.41 -0.98 11.74
CA ASP A 39 -14.77 -0.45 11.66
C ASP A 39 -15.07 0.62 12.72
N ARG A 40 -15.75 1.69 12.27
CA ARG A 40 -16.16 2.87 13.05
C ARG A 40 -16.93 2.49 14.32
N GLY A 41 -17.61 1.33 14.30
CA GLY A 41 -18.33 0.77 15.45
C GLY A 41 -17.44 0.48 16.68
N THR A 42 -16.16 0.17 16.47
CA THR A 42 -15.19 -0.04 17.56
C THR A 42 -14.88 1.26 18.31
N ARG A 43 -14.90 2.39 17.60
CA ARG A 43 -14.68 3.74 18.15
C ARG A 43 -15.86 4.24 19.00
N GLU A 44 -17.09 3.89 18.64
CA GLU A 44 -18.28 4.33 19.39
C GLU A 44 -18.46 3.56 20.71
N SER A 45 -18.09 2.28 20.75
CA SER A 45 -18.13 1.46 21.97
C SER A 45 -17.15 1.97 23.05
N LEU A 46 -16.01 2.54 22.63
CA LEU A 46 -14.96 3.08 23.50
C LEU A 46 -15.42 4.27 24.36
N ASN A 47 -16.17 5.20 23.77
CA ASN A 47 -16.63 6.39 24.48
C ASN A 47 -17.59 6.06 25.64
N ASN A 48 -18.28 4.92 25.56
CA ASN A 48 -19.19 4.46 26.62
C ASN A 48 -18.41 3.83 27.80
N VAL A 49 -17.32 3.10 27.53
CA VAL A 49 -16.49 2.44 28.56
C VAL A 49 -15.76 3.44 29.45
N GLU A 50 -15.31 4.57 28.89
CA GLU A 50 -14.62 5.65 29.64
C GLU A 50 -15.49 6.28 30.73
N SER A 51 -16.82 6.19 30.63
CA SER A 51 -17.73 6.86 31.56
C SER A 51 -18.02 6.08 32.85
N GLU A 52 -17.76 4.76 32.89
CA GLU A 52 -18.19 3.87 33.98
C GLU A 52 -17.11 2.90 34.51
N SER A 53 -15.93 2.82 33.90
CA SER A 53 -14.95 1.75 34.17
C SER A 53 -13.78 2.13 35.09
N SER A 54 -13.16 1.14 35.75
CA SER A 54 -11.93 1.35 36.53
C SER A 54 -10.73 1.65 35.59
N PRO A 55 -9.72 2.44 36.01
CA PRO A 55 -8.55 2.73 35.19
C PRO A 55 -7.80 1.48 34.69
N ALA A 56 -7.73 0.43 35.51
CA ALA A 56 -7.07 -0.82 35.16
C ALA A 56 -7.85 -1.62 34.09
N LEU A 57 -9.18 -1.55 34.12
CA LEU A 57 -10.02 -2.18 33.09
C LEU A 57 -9.87 -1.45 31.76
N LEU A 58 -9.81 -0.11 31.80
CA LEU A 58 -9.60 0.72 30.62
C LEU A 58 -8.22 0.48 29.99
N GLU A 59 -7.16 0.35 30.81
CA GLU A 59 -5.81 -0.03 30.35
C GLU A 59 -5.81 -1.40 29.67
N ALA A 60 -6.42 -2.42 30.29
CA ALA A 60 -6.50 -3.77 29.72
C ALA A 60 -7.29 -3.80 28.41
N TYR A 61 -8.37 -3.02 28.33
CA TYR A 61 -9.17 -2.88 27.11
C TYR A 61 -8.36 -2.24 25.98
N TYR A 62 -7.69 -1.12 26.24
CA TYR A 62 -6.84 -0.47 25.24
C TYR A 62 -5.71 -1.37 24.77
N TYR A 63 -5.10 -2.12 25.68
CA TYR A 63 -4.06 -3.08 25.32
C TYR A 63 -4.60 -4.20 24.42
N ALA A 64 -5.76 -4.77 24.74
CA ALA A 64 -6.39 -5.80 23.90
C ALA A 64 -6.77 -5.26 22.51
N ARG A 65 -7.34 -4.06 22.44
CA ARG A 65 -7.68 -3.39 21.18
C ARG A 65 -6.45 -3.14 20.31
N ASP A 66 -5.39 -2.60 20.91
CA ASP A 66 -4.15 -2.27 20.21
C ASP A 66 -3.39 -3.53 19.76
N MET A 67 -3.40 -4.58 20.58
CA MET A 67 -2.89 -5.89 20.19
C MET A 67 -3.64 -6.43 18.97
N ARG A 68 -4.98 -6.35 18.96
CA ARG A 68 -5.79 -6.77 17.80
C ARG A 68 -5.50 -5.94 16.55
N LEU A 69 -5.37 -4.62 16.68
CA LEU A 69 -4.97 -3.73 15.59
C LEU A 69 -3.64 -4.19 14.98
N LEU A 70 -2.64 -4.46 15.82
CA LEU A 70 -1.32 -4.90 15.40
C LEU A 70 -1.34 -6.31 14.79
N GLN A 71 -2.06 -7.27 15.38
CA GLN A 71 -2.24 -8.62 14.84
C GLN A 71 -2.89 -8.58 13.46
N ASN A 72 -3.95 -7.81 13.27
CA ASN A 72 -4.59 -7.62 11.97
C ASN A 72 -3.63 -7.03 10.93
N ALA A 73 -2.84 -6.03 11.32
CA ALA A 73 -1.86 -5.41 10.44
C ALA A 73 -0.77 -6.40 10.00
N LEU A 74 -0.22 -7.16 10.94
CA LEU A 74 0.81 -8.16 10.68
C LEU A 74 0.27 -9.38 9.92
N TYR A 75 -0.96 -9.81 10.21
CA TYR A 75 -1.63 -10.89 9.48
C TYR A 75 -1.76 -10.52 8.00
N TYR A 76 -2.28 -9.33 7.72
CA TYR A 76 -2.46 -8.86 6.36
C TYR A 76 -1.12 -8.70 5.61
N LEU A 77 -0.12 -8.12 6.27
CA LEU A 77 1.24 -8.02 5.72
C LEU A 77 1.81 -9.41 5.39
N SER A 78 1.68 -10.37 6.32
CA SER A 78 2.19 -11.73 6.15
C SER A 78 1.49 -12.46 5.00
N TYR A 79 0.17 -12.33 4.92
CA TYR A 79 -0.63 -12.88 3.82
C TYR A 79 -0.17 -12.36 2.46
N LYS A 80 0.08 -11.05 2.35
CA LYS A 80 0.51 -10.42 1.11
C LYS A 80 1.93 -10.85 0.73
N MET A 81 2.84 -10.87 1.68
CA MET A 81 4.19 -11.41 1.48
C MET A 81 4.14 -12.88 1.01
N LEU A 82 3.34 -13.72 1.66
CA LEU A 82 3.12 -15.11 1.29
C LEU A 82 2.64 -15.22 -0.16
N ARG A 83 1.60 -14.47 -0.57
CA ARG A 83 1.10 -14.49 -1.95
C ARG A 83 2.15 -14.12 -2.98
N ILE A 84 2.96 -13.10 -2.70
CA ILE A 84 4.06 -12.69 -3.59
C ILE A 84 5.07 -13.83 -3.72
N LEU A 85 5.54 -14.39 -2.59
CA LEU A 85 6.52 -15.47 -2.59
C LEU A 85 6.00 -16.74 -3.29
N THR A 86 4.74 -17.11 -3.08
CA THR A 86 4.13 -18.31 -3.70
C THR A 86 4.14 -18.20 -5.22
N LEU A 87 3.86 -17.00 -5.76
CA LEU A 87 3.87 -16.77 -7.20
C LEU A 87 5.29 -16.75 -7.76
N LEU A 88 6.24 -16.12 -7.06
CA LEU A 88 7.66 -16.18 -7.42
C LEU A 88 8.18 -17.63 -7.43
N GLN A 89 7.72 -18.49 -6.51
CA GLN A 89 8.10 -19.90 -6.45
C GLN A 89 7.49 -20.68 -7.63
N GLY A 90 6.28 -20.33 -8.05
CA GLY A 90 5.67 -20.88 -9.26
C GLY A 90 6.48 -20.55 -10.52
N GLU A 91 7.07 -19.36 -10.60
CA GLU A 91 7.95 -18.95 -11.69
C GLU A 91 9.32 -19.63 -11.66
N ASN A 92 9.85 -19.91 -10.46
CA ASN A 92 11.12 -20.60 -10.28
C ASN A 92 11.06 -21.73 -9.23
N PRO A 93 10.52 -22.91 -9.58
CA PRO A 93 10.28 -23.99 -8.62
C PRO A 93 11.53 -24.64 -8.03
N GLN A 94 12.72 -24.30 -8.55
CA GLN A 94 14.01 -24.85 -8.09
C GLN A 94 14.73 -23.92 -7.10
N ASP A 95 14.13 -22.77 -6.78
CA ASP A 95 14.71 -21.82 -5.84
C ASP A 95 14.50 -22.29 -4.39
N THR A 96 15.50 -23.00 -3.85
CA THR A 96 15.44 -23.54 -2.49
C THR A 96 15.52 -22.46 -1.42
N ALA A 97 16.04 -21.27 -1.73
CA ALA A 97 16.04 -20.15 -0.80
C ALA A 97 14.62 -19.56 -0.66
N LEU A 98 13.91 -19.45 -1.78
CA LEU A 98 12.52 -19.01 -1.79
C LEU A 98 11.58 -20.03 -1.12
N GLU A 99 11.80 -21.33 -1.30
CA GLU A 99 11.07 -22.38 -0.57
C GLU A 99 11.25 -22.26 0.95
N ALA A 100 12.47 -22.01 1.43
CA ALA A 100 12.73 -21.82 2.86
C ALA A 100 12.03 -20.55 3.42
N LEU A 101 12.00 -19.47 2.64
CA LEU A 101 11.28 -18.25 3.00
C LEU A 101 9.77 -18.46 3.03
N LEU A 102 9.23 -19.27 2.12
CA LEU A 102 7.82 -19.66 2.12
C LEU A 102 7.43 -20.35 3.43
N CYS A 103 8.18 -21.38 3.85
CA CYS A 103 7.92 -22.02 5.14
C CYS A 103 8.05 -21.02 6.30
N THR A 104 9.00 -20.09 6.23
CA THR A 104 9.22 -19.08 7.27
C THR A 104 8.05 -18.10 7.40
N ILE A 105 7.47 -17.67 6.28
CA ILE A 105 6.29 -16.78 6.29
C ILE A 105 5.01 -17.53 6.65
N GLU A 106 4.86 -18.79 6.24
CA GLU A 106 3.75 -19.67 6.64
C GLU A 106 3.75 -19.89 8.16
N ASP A 107 4.91 -20.26 8.75
CA ASP A 107 5.07 -20.40 10.20
C ASP A 107 4.76 -19.09 10.96
N SER A 108 5.00 -17.93 10.33
CA SER A 108 4.68 -16.63 10.93
C SER A 108 3.19 -16.31 10.82
N PHE A 109 2.58 -16.65 9.68
CA PHE A 109 1.16 -16.46 9.41
C PHE A 109 0.31 -17.32 10.35
N ASP A 110 0.61 -18.61 10.46
CA ASP A 110 -0.07 -19.55 11.37
C ASP A 110 0.07 -19.09 12.83
N ALA A 111 1.26 -18.64 13.23
CA ALA A 111 1.47 -18.10 14.57
C ALA A 111 0.65 -16.82 14.83
N ILE A 112 0.40 -15.98 13.83
CA ILE A 112 -0.49 -14.82 13.97
C ILE A 112 -1.95 -15.25 14.04
N GLU A 113 -2.34 -16.23 13.24
CA GLU A 113 -3.70 -16.78 13.26
C GLU A 113 -4.04 -17.38 14.64
N ASP A 114 -3.11 -18.11 15.23
CA ASP A 114 -3.22 -18.68 16.58
C ASP A 114 -3.32 -17.62 17.70
N MET A 115 -2.92 -16.38 17.43
CA MET A 115 -3.01 -15.26 18.39
C MET A 115 -4.37 -14.54 18.36
N PHE A 116 -5.27 -14.80 17.42
CA PHE A 116 -6.57 -14.11 17.35
C PHE A 116 -7.49 -14.52 18.51
N PHE A 117 -7.26 -13.93 19.68
CA PHE A 117 -8.01 -14.09 20.92
C PHE A 117 -9.50 -13.67 20.79
N LEU A 118 -9.81 -12.81 19.81
CA LEU A 118 -11.12 -12.17 19.63
C LEU A 118 -11.79 -12.57 18.31
N GLN A 119 -11.75 -13.85 17.94
CA GLN A 119 -12.90 -14.38 17.20
C GLN A 119 -14.08 -14.29 18.17
N CYS A 120 -14.78 -13.15 18.08
CA CYS A 120 -16.12 -13.04 18.59
C CYS A 120 -16.88 -14.23 18.02
N ASP A 121 -17.29 -15.16 18.88
CA ASP A 121 -18.50 -15.93 18.64
C ASP A 121 -19.66 -14.90 18.60
N ASP A 122 -19.75 -14.17 17.49
CA ASP A 122 -20.83 -13.26 17.12
C ASP A 122 -22.00 -14.09 16.62
N ASP A 123 -22.66 -14.83 17.52
CA ASP A 123 -24.05 -15.20 17.31
C ASP A 123 -25.01 -14.50 18.29
N ASP A 124 -24.52 -13.92 19.40
CA ASP A 124 -25.43 -13.44 20.45
C ASP A 124 -25.41 -11.94 20.77
N GLY A 125 -24.62 -11.12 20.06
CA GLY A 125 -24.71 -9.64 20.15
C GLY A 125 -24.61 -9.05 21.56
N ASN A 126 -24.16 -9.84 22.53
CA ASN A 126 -24.03 -9.45 23.92
C ASN A 126 -22.60 -9.02 24.14
N ASN A 127 -22.44 -7.70 24.18
CA ASN A 127 -21.41 -6.95 24.88
C ASN A 127 -20.38 -7.86 25.60
N LEU A 128 -19.15 -7.92 25.07
CA LEU A 128 -17.97 -8.49 25.74
C LEU A 128 -17.77 -7.73 27.06
N GLY A 129 -18.51 -8.13 28.09
CA GLY A 129 -18.46 -7.55 29.42
C GLY A 129 -17.19 -8.02 30.09
N PHE A 130 -16.07 -7.33 29.81
CA PHE A 130 -14.81 -7.53 30.51
C PHE A 130 -15.03 -7.31 32.01
N THR A 131 -14.91 -8.37 32.82
CA THR A 131 -14.89 -8.28 34.27
C THR A 131 -13.48 -7.97 34.77
N MET A 132 -13.36 -7.48 36.02
CA MET A 132 -12.07 -7.13 36.61
C MET A 132 -11.18 -8.36 36.89
N GLU A 133 -11.77 -9.53 37.10
CA GLU A 133 -11.02 -10.78 37.30
C GLU A 133 -10.44 -11.28 35.96
N GLU A 134 -11.19 -11.10 34.86
CA GLU A 134 -10.74 -11.39 33.51
C GLU A 134 -9.60 -10.47 33.06
N SER A 135 -9.50 -9.24 33.58
CA SER A 135 -8.46 -8.30 33.13
C SER A 135 -7.03 -8.77 33.41
N LEU A 136 -6.80 -9.50 34.51
CA LEU A 136 -5.48 -10.05 34.83
C LEU A 136 -5.13 -11.20 33.87
N THR A 137 -6.08 -12.10 33.62
CA THR A 137 -5.91 -13.19 32.64
C THR A 137 -5.68 -12.66 31.24
N ILE A 138 -6.42 -11.61 30.84
CA ILE A 138 -6.23 -10.93 29.55
C ILE A 138 -4.84 -10.31 29.48
N ARG A 139 -4.37 -9.65 30.53
CA ARG A 139 -3.04 -9.06 30.55
C ARG A 139 -1.95 -10.12 30.39
N GLU A 140 -1.99 -11.21 31.16
CA GLU A 140 -1.01 -12.31 31.07
C GLU A 140 -1.01 -12.96 29.67
N GLN A 141 -2.17 -13.05 29.04
CA GLN A 141 -2.31 -13.52 27.67
C GLN A 141 -1.69 -12.56 26.66
N LEU A 142 -2.03 -11.27 26.72
CA LEU A 142 -1.50 -10.24 25.83
C LEU A 142 0.02 -10.12 25.95
N GLU A 143 0.58 -10.30 27.16
CA GLU A 143 2.03 -10.35 27.36
C GLU A 143 2.68 -11.58 26.70
N ARG A 144 1.96 -12.72 26.64
CA ARG A 144 2.43 -13.91 25.91
C ARG A 144 2.39 -13.69 24.41
N GLU A 145 1.31 -13.11 23.89
CA GLU A 145 1.16 -12.76 22.47
C GLU A 145 2.21 -11.73 22.04
N GLU A 146 2.49 -10.73 22.88
CA GLU A 146 3.61 -9.80 22.67
C GLU A 146 4.95 -10.56 22.56
N GLY A 147 5.18 -11.56 23.42
CA GLY A 147 6.36 -12.43 23.30
C GLY A 147 6.39 -13.29 22.03
N MET A 148 5.23 -13.65 21.45
CA MET A 148 5.17 -14.33 20.16
C MET A 148 5.53 -13.37 19.02
N LEU A 149 5.10 -12.10 19.10
CA LEU A 149 5.48 -11.07 18.13
C LEU A 149 7.01 -10.90 18.05
N ASP A 150 7.73 -11.05 19.16
CA ASP A 150 9.20 -11.01 19.16
C ASP A 150 9.83 -12.10 18.27
N THR A 151 9.13 -13.22 18.06
CA THR A 151 9.57 -14.32 17.18
C THR A 151 9.12 -14.15 15.73
N ILE A 152 7.97 -13.50 15.51
CA ILE A 152 7.39 -13.23 14.19
C ILE A 152 8.15 -12.09 13.48
N ARG A 153 8.46 -10.99 14.18
CA ARG A 153 9.09 -9.80 13.57
C ARG A 153 10.37 -10.13 12.79
N PRO A 154 11.35 -10.89 13.33
CA PRO A 154 12.58 -11.21 12.60
C PRO A 154 12.34 -12.04 11.31
N ARG A 155 11.30 -12.89 11.30
CA ARG A 155 10.92 -13.70 10.14
C ARG A 155 10.33 -12.83 9.03
N LEU A 156 9.42 -11.93 9.39
CA LEU A 156 8.86 -10.95 8.44
C LEU A 156 9.95 -10.04 7.87
N PHE A 157 10.90 -9.62 8.70
CA PHE A 157 12.05 -8.84 8.26
C PHE A 157 12.93 -9.59 7.25
N GLU A 158 13.17 -10.88 7.46
CA GLU A 158 13.95 -11.69 6.53
C GLU A 158 13.27 -11.78 5.16
N VAL A 159 11.94 -11.96 5.14
CA VAL A 159 11.13 -11.97 3.92
C VAL A 159 11.13 -10.61 3.23
N GLU A 160 10.98 -9.52 3.99
CA GLU A 160 11.04 -8.16 3.46
C GLU A 160 12.37 -7.87 2.75
N ARG A 161 13.48 -8.24 3.39
CA ARG A 161 14.82 -8.10 2.80
C ARG A 161 14.94 -8.83 1.47
N PHE A 162 14.41 -10.05 1.38
CA PHE A 162 14.40 -10.81 0.12
C PHE A 162 13.59 -10.09 -0.97
N LEU A 163 12.41 -9.56 -0.63
CA LEU A 163 11.58 -8.81 -1.58
C LEU A 163 12.29 -7.55 -2.08
N VAL A 164 13.05 -6.85 -1.22
CA VAL A 164 13.89 -5.71 -1.63
C VAL A 164 15.02 -6.13 -2.58
N GLU A 165 15.68 -7.24 -2.31
CA GLU A 165 16.68 -7.80 -3.22
C GLU A 165 16.06 -8.16 -4.58
N LYS A 166 14.82 -8.69 -4.56
CA LYS A 166 14.07 -8.99 -5.77
C LYS A 166 13.71 -7.72 -6.56
N GLU A 167 13.25 -6.66 -5.90
CA GLU A 167 13.02 -5.35 -6.53
C GLU A 167 14.29 -4.85 -7.24
N ALA A 168 15.44 -4.90 -6.56
CA ALA A 168 16.71 -4.47 -7.15
C ALA A 168 17.07 -5.31 -8.38
N SER A 169 16.79 -6.62 -8.35
CA SER A 169 17.02 -7.51 -9.49
C SER A 169 16.11 -7.21 -10.68
N LEU A 170 14.83 -6.89 -10.45
CA LEU A 170 13.87 -6.51 -11.49
C LEU A 170 14.29 -5.21 -12.17
N LEU A 171 14.70 -4.22 -11.37
CA LEU A 171 15.22 -2.96 -11.89
C LEU A 171 16.50 -3.15 -12.72
N ALA A 172 17.44 -3.99 -12.25
CA ALA A 172 18.67 -4.30 -12.96
C ALA A 172 18.42 -5.06 -14.29
N ALA A 173 17.37 -5.89 -14.34
CA ALA A 173 16.92 -6.59 -15.54
C ALA A 173 16.15 -5.67 -16.52
N GLY A 174 15.81 -4.45 -16.12
CA GLY A 174 15.04 -3.51 -16.92
C GLY A 174 13.52 -3.73 -16.90
N ASP A 175 13.02 -4.59 -16.00
CA ASP A 175 11.59 -4.82 -15.78
C ASP A 175 11.02 -3.75 -14.85
N ARG A 176 10.86 -2.55 -15.41
CA ARG A 176 10.43 -1.36 -14.68
C ARG A 176 9.00 -1.48 -14.15
N PHE A 177 8.14 -2.17 -14.88
CA PHE A 177 6.74 -2.34 -14.50
C PHE A 177 6.60 -3.18 -13.24
N LEU A 178 7.16 -4.40 -13.25
CA LEU A 178 7.09 -5.28 -12.08
C LEU A 178 7.86 -4.70 -10.89
N TRP A 179 8.99 -4.04 -11.14
CA TRP A 179 9.70 -3.29 -10.11
C TRP A 179 8.81 -2.24 -9.45
N GLY A 180 8.18 -1.36 -10.24
CA GLY A 180 7.33 -0.28 -9.71
C GLY A 180 6.12 -0.83 -8.95
N LEU A 181 5.50 -1.89 -9.45
CA LEU A 181 4.34 -2.53 -8.82
C LEU A 181 4.69 -3.18 -7.48
N MET A 182 5.79 -3.95 -7.43
CA MET A 182 6.26 -4.60 -6.20
C MET A 182 6.65 -3.58 -5.14
N ARG A 183 7.35 -2.52 -5.56
CA ARG A 183 7.74 -1.40 -4.70
C ARG A 183 6.53 -0.65 -4.14
N PHE A 184 5.52 -0.39 -4.97
CA PHE A 184 4.26 0.22 -4.54
C PHE A 184 3.52 -0.64 -3.51
N GLU A 185 3.34 -1.93 -3.77
CA GLU A 185 2.68 -2.84 -2.82
C GLU A 185 3.38 -2.87 -1.47
N ARG A 186 4.71 -2.99 -1.49
CA ARG A 186 5.50 -2.97 -0.25
C ARG A 186 5.34 -1.64 0.50
N CYS A 187 5.33 -0.49 -0.19
CA CYS A 187 5.04 0.80 0.46
C CYS A 187 3.66 0.84 1.09
N ARG A 188 2.66 0.40 0.33
CA ARG A 188 1.25 0.45 0.72
C ARG A 188 1.03 -0.34 2.00
N HIS A 189 1.64 -1.51 2.12
CA HIS A 189 1.57 -2.31 3.34
C HIS A 189 2.38 -1.72 4.50
N ARG A 190 3.53 -1.10 4.22
CA ARG A 190 4.30 -0.35 5.24
C ARG A 190 3.49 0.79 5.83
N ASP A 191 2.93 1.63 4.98
CA ASP A 191 2.10 2.76 5.36
C ASP A 191 0.87 2.30 6.18
N TYR A 192 0.23 1.21 5.78
CA TYR A 192 -0.83 0.58 6.58
C TYR A 192 -0.37 0.13 7.98
N LEU A 193 0.80 -0.54 8.08
CA LEU A 193 1.37 -0.93 9.38
C LEU A 193 1.70 0.30 10.24
N LYS A 194 2.33 1.32 9.64
CA LYS A 194 2.68 2.58 10.30
C LYS A 194 1.44 3.26 10.89
N ARG A 195 0.38 3.44 10.08
CA ARG A 195 -0.89 4.02 10.55
C ARG A 195 -1.53 3.18 11.65
N SER A 196 -1.45 1.84 11.54
CA SER A 196 -1.98 0.93 12.58
C SER A 196 -1.24 1.10 13.91
N VAL A 197 0.09 1.25 13.87
CA VAL A 197 0.94 1.50 15.05
C VAL A 197 0.67 2.89 15.64
N GLU A 198 0.53 3.92 14.80
CA GLU A 198 0.23 5.28 15.22
C GLU A 198 -1.15 5.40 15.89
N ALA A 199 -2.12 4.61 15.42
CA ALA A 199 -3.47 4.57 15.98
C ALA A 199 -3.56 3.88 17.37
N MET A 200 -2.53 3.13 17.78
CA MET A 200 -2.49 2.52 19.10
C MET A 200 -2.51 3.60 20.20
N GLN A 201 -3.01 3.26 21.38
CA GLN A 201 -2.96 4.12 22.57
C GLN A 201 -2.00 3.57 23.64
N THR A 202 -1.66 2.29 23.56
CA THR A 202 -0.83 1.59 24.52
C THR A 202 0.64 1.89 24.26
N GLU A 203 1.22 2.76 25.08
CA GLU A 203 2.63 3.17 24.97
C GLU A 203 3.61 1.99 25.04
N ARG A 204 3.28 0.92 25.78
CA ARG A 204 4.11 -0.29 25.84
C ARG A 204 4.32 -0.91 24.47
N LEU A 205 3.24 -1.09 23.71
CA LEU A 205 3.34 -1.63 22.35
C LEU A 205 4.11 -0.67 21.44
N LYS A 206 3.91 0.65 21.57
CA LYS A 206 4.65 1.66 20.79
C LYS A 206 6.15 1.73 21.08
N GLN A 207 6.64 1.16 22.17
CA GLN A 207 8.08 1.14 22.46
C GLN A 207 8.88 0.33 21.43
N VAL A 208 8.23 -0.62 20.76
CA VAL A 208 8.80 -1.35 19.64
C VAL A 208 8.50 -0.57 18.37
N ASP A 209 9.55 -0.18 17.63
CA ASP A 209 9.38 0.33 16.28
C ASP A 209 9.09 -0.84 15.34
N TYR A 210 7.81 -1.19 15.15
CA TYR A 210 7.44 -2.29 14.25
C TYR A 210 7.76 -1.98 12.80
N THR A 211 7.75 -0.72 12.40
CA THR A 211 8.08 -0.32 11.03
C THR A 211 9.56 -0.55 10.77
N GLU A 212 10.42 -0.11 11.68
CA GLU A 212 11.86 -0.39 11.61
C GLU A 212 12.11 -1.89 11.74
N ASN A 213 11.58 -2.58 12.76
CA ASN A 213 11.89 -3.98 13.01
C ASN A 213 11.38 -4.96 11.95
N VAL A 214 10.34 -4.62 11.19
CA VAL A 214 9.76 -5.48 10.14
C VAL A 214 10.18 -5.02 8.75
N LEU A 215 10.37 -3.72 8.54
CA LEU A 215 10.52 -3.11 7.21
C LEU A 215 11.79 -2.22 7.10
N TYR A 216 12.82 -2.45 7.94
CA TYR A 216 14.07 -1.66 8.02
C TYR A 216 14.78 -1.45 6.68
N SER A 217 14.77 -2.45 5.79
CA SER A 217 15.58 -2.37 4.56
C SER A 217 15.06 -1.32 3.55
N TRP A 218 13.89 -0.74 3.84
CA TRP A 218 13.22 0.34 3.12
C TRP A 218 14.03 1.65 3.04
N GLU A 219 14.57 2.15 4.14
CA GLU A 219 15.21 3.48 4.20
C GLU A 219 16.47 3.59 3.33
N ARG A 220 16.99 2.44 2.88
CA ARG A 220 18.19 2.34 2.05
C ARG A 220 17.91 1.98 0.59
N GLY A 221 16.64 1.87 0.21
CA GLY A 221 16.23 1.58 -1.15
C GLY A 221 16.61 2.68 -2.14
N THR A 222 16.80 2.31 -3.40
CA THR A 222 17.17 3.21 -4.50
C THR A 222 16.09 4.27 -4.72
N THR A 223 16.31 5.49 -4.21
CA THR A 223 15.47 6.65 -4.55
C THR A 223 15.74 7.07 -5.99
N ARG A 224 14.71 7.00 -6.85
CA ARG A 224 14.76 7.55 -8.21
C ARG A 224 14.81 9.08 -8.17
N GLU A 225 15.43 9.72 -9.16
CA GLU A 225 15.46 11.17 -9.33
C GLU A 225 14.03 11.77 -9.39
N ALA A 226 13.90 13.04 -9.02
CA ALA A 226 12.61 13.73 -8.97
C ALA A 226 11.87 13.65 -10.33
N ILE A 227 10.69 13.01 -10.36
CA ILE A 227 9.80 13.06 -11.50
C ILE A 227 9.38 14.51 -11.67
N THR A 228 9.81 15.14 -12.76
CA THR A 228 9.44 16.53 -13.06
C THR A 228 8.16 16.49 -13.87
N MET A 229 7.05 16.92 -13.27
CA MET A 229 5.78 17.02 -13.97
C MET A 229 5.81 18.22 -14.94
N PRO A 230 5.26 18.09 -16.16
CA PRO A 230 5.07 19.24 -17.03
C PRO A 230 4.17 20.28 -16.34
N PRO A 231 4.41 21.59 -16.53
CA PRO A 231 3.52 22.61 -15.98
C PRO A 231 2.11 22.46 -16.54
N LEU A 232 1.11 22.62 -15.66
CA LEU A 232 -0.29 22.65 -16.05
C LEU A 232 -0.58 23.79 -17.03
N ARG A 233 -1.49 23.55 -17.96
CA ARG A 233 -2.02 24.65 -18.79
C ARG A 233 -2.99 25.49 -17.95
N PRO A 234 -3.12 26.79 -18.22
CA PRO A 234 -4.04 27.66 -17.49
C PRO A 234 -5.50 27.19 -17.51
N ASP A 235 -5.90 26.45 -18.55
CA ASP A 235 -7.27 25.96 -18.73
C ASP A 235 -7.52 24.60 -18.05
N ASP A 236 -6.48 23.97 -17.50
CA ASP A 236 -6.57 22.65 -16.89
C ASP A 236 -6.74 22.76 -15.36
N THR A 237 -7.94 23.17 -14.92
CA THR A 237 -8.22 23.51 -13.52
C THR A 237 -8.77 22.36 -12.68
N SER A 238 -9.26 21.27 -13.29
CA SER A 238 -9.96 20.19 -12.60
C SER A 238 -9.58 18.80 -13.10
N CYS A 239 -9.60 17.81 -12.20
CA CYS A 239 -9.41 16.41 -12.54
C CYS A 239 -10.60 15.88 -13.33
N LEU A 240 -10.34 15.19 -14.45
CA LEU A 240 -11.41 14.73 -15.35
C LEU A 240 -12.02 13.38 -14.96
N ILE A 241 -11.61 12.82 -13.81
CA ILE A 241 -12.18 11.59 -13.24
C ILE A 241 -13.15 11.96 -12.11
N CYS A 242 -12.69 12.72 -11.10
CA CYS A 242 -13.52 13.12 -9.97
C CYS A 242 -14.19 14.49 -10.12
N TYR A 243 -13.77 15.30 -11.10
CA TYR A 243 -14.24 16.69 -11.34
C TYR A 243 -13.85 17.72 -10.26
N ASP A 244 -13.02 17.35 -9.29
CA ASP A 244 -12.50 18.28 -8.28
C ASP A 244 -11.39 19.16 -8.85
N GLU A 245 -11.30 20.41 -8.37
CA GLU A 245 -10.29 21.40 -8.77
C GLU A 245 -8.91 21.07 -8.18
N PHE A 246 -7.83 21.37 -8.93
CA PHE A 246 -6.45 21.16 -8.47
C PHE A 246 -5.93 22.30 -7.57
N ALA A 247 -6.53 23.47 -7.64
CA ALA A 247 -6.14 24.65 -6.87
C ALA A 247 -6.99 24.76 -5.60
N GLY A 248 -6.35 25.00 -4.46
CA GLY A 248 -7.05 25.47 -3.26
C GLY A 248 -7.51 26.94 -3.39
N GLU A 249 -8.33 27.42 -2.46
CA GLU A 249 -8.87 28.80 -2.45
C GLU A 249 -7.80 29.91 -2.57
N ASP A 250 -6.53 29.60 -2.27
CA ASP A 250 -5.39 30.53 -2.31
C ASP A 250 -4.55 30.46 -3.61
N GLY A 251 -4.94 29.65 -4.61
CA GLY A 251 -4.21 29.51 -5.87
C GLY A 251 -2.92 28.67 -5.78
N GLU A 252 -2.66 28.05 -4.62
CA GLU A 252 -1.67 26.99 -4.48
C GLU A 252 -2.25 25.68 -5.04
N ILE A 253 -1.51 25.03 -5.94
CA ILE A 253 -1.86 23.70 -6.48
C ILE A 253 -1.68 22.70 -5.33
N ALA A 254 -2.78 22.20 -4.78
CA ALA A 254 -2.78 21.51 -3.49
C ALA A 254 -2.27 20.06 -3.56
N VAL A 255 -2.17 19.47 -4.76
CA VAL A 255 -1.69 18.10 -4.98
C VAL A 255 -1.05 18.02 -6.35
N ASP A 256 0.17 17.49 -6.46
CA ASP A 256 0.91 17.33 -7.72
C ASP A 256 0.07 16.53 -8.74
N PRO A 257 -0.52 17.18 -9.75
CA PRO A 257 -1.36 16.48 -10.72
C PRO A 257 -0.50 15.72 -11.72
N MET A 258 -0.91 14.50 -12.05
CA MET A 258 -0.26 13.72 -13.10
C MET A 258 -0.78 14.13 -14.47
N VAL A 259 0.13 14.48 -15.37
CA VAL A 259 -0.15 14.81 -16.76
C VAL A 259 0.11 13.58 -17.61
N THR A 260 -0.91 13.04 -18.26
CA THR A 260 -0.72 11.90 -19.17
C THR A 260 0.12 12.29 -20.38
N THR A 261 0.97 11.38 -20.85
CA THR A 261 1.82 11.62 -22.02
C THR A 261 1.01 11.82 -23.30
N CYS A 262 -0.12 11.11 -23.43
CA CYS A 262 -0.92 11.07 -24.66
C CYS A 262 -1.71 12.37 -24.94
N CYS A 263 -2.49 12.88 -23.99
CA CYS A 263 -3.31 14.08 -24.19
C CYS A 263 -2.86 15.29 -23.36
N ARG A 264 -1.85 15.12 -22.51
CA ARG A 264 -1.35 16.14 -21.59
C ARG A 264 -2.45 16.76 -20.73
N ARG A 265 -3.44 15.95 -20.35
CA ARG A 265 -4.48 16.35 -19.39
C ARG A 265 -4.07 15.94 -17.99
N PRO A 266 -4.33 16.78 -16.98
CA PRO A 266 -4.03 16.42 -15.60
C PRO A 266 -5.11 15.57 -14.94
N PHE A 267 -4.66 14.73 -14.01
CA PHE A 267 -5.47 13.90 -13.14
C PHE A 267 -4.89 13.91 -11.73
N HIS A 268 -5.73 13.72 -10.71
CA HIS A 268 -5.21 13.31 -9.41
C HIS A 268 -4.53 11.95 -9.55
N VAL A 269 -3.36 11.79 -8.94
CA VAL A 269 -2.60 10.52 -8.93
C VAL A 269 -3.50 9.38 -8.45
N ALA A 270 -4.21 9.59 -7.32
CA ALA A 270 -5.15 8.62 -6.77
C ALA A 270 -6.28 8.25 -7.74
N CYS A 271 -6.86 9.22 -8.46
CA CYS A 271 -7.92 8.95 -9.44
C CYS A 271 -7.40 8.15 -10.64
N MET A 272 -6.21 8.49 -11.15
CA MET A 272 -5.61 7.80 -12.28
C MET A 272 -5.18 6.37 -11.91
N LEU A 273 -4.60 6.18 -10.72
CA LEU A 273 -4.28 4.85 -10.18
C LEU A 273 -5.55 4.03 -9.95
N GLY A 274 -6.59 4.60 -9.35
CA GLY A 274 -7.87 3.91 -9.15
C GLY A 274 -8.52 3.45 -10.46
N TRP A 275 -8.49 4.32 -11.49
CA TRP A 275 -8.95 3.94 -12.83
C TRP A 275 -8.09 2.82 -13.45
N LEU A 276 -6.75 2.90 -13.33
CA LEU A 276 -5.84 1.87 -13.84
C LEU A 276 -6.04 0.53 -13.13
N PHE A 277 -6.19 0.54 -11.80
CA PHE A 277 -6.45 -0.65 -11.01
C PHE A 277 -7.77 -1.31 -11.41
N GLN A 278 -8.85 -0.53 -11.51
CA GLN A 278 -10.13 -1.04 -11.98
C GLN A 278 -10.01 -1.68 -13.38
N LYS A 279 -9.29 -1.05 -14.31
CA LYS A 279 -9.10 -1.61 -15.65
C LYS A 279 -8.25 -2.88 -15.68
N MET A 280 -7.31 -3.03 -14.74
CA MET A 280 -6.56 -4.27 -14.60
C MET A 280 -7.43 -5.39 -14.03
N ASP A 281 -8.31 -5.09 -13.09
CA ASP A 281 -9.23 -6.05 -12.49
C ASP A 281 -10.30 -6.52 -13.50
N ASP A 282 -10.89 -5.59 -14.28
CA ASP A 282 -11.91 -5.89 -15.30
C ASP A 282 -11.39 -6.79 -16.44
N ARG A 283 -10.07 -6.79 -16.68
CA ARG A 283 -9.42 -7.54 -17.79
C ARG A 283 -9.59 -9.06 -17.66
N ASP A 284 -9.70 -9.56 -16.43
CA ASP A 284 -9.85 -11.00 -16.18
C ASP A 284 -11.32 -11.47 -16.38
N GLU A 285 -12.29 -10.56 -16.41
CA GLU A 285 -13.72 -10.89 -16.45
C GLU A 285 -14.35 -10.75 -17.85
N TYR A 286 -13.84 -9.87 -18.70
CA TYR A 286 -14.41 -9.60 -20.03
C TYR A 286 -13.35 -9.68 -21.13
N GLU A 287 -13.58 -10.45 -22.19
CA GLU A 287 -12.78 -10.46 -23.44
C GLU A 287 -12.94 -9.15 -24.25
N ASP A 288 -13.29 -8.04 -23.61
CA ASP A 288 -13.50 -6.77 -24.30
C ASP A 288 -12.15 -6.14 -24.65
N GLU A 289 -11.96 -5.87 -25.94
CA GLU A 289 -10.80 -5.22 -26.56
C GLU A 289 -10.64 -3.74 -26.16
N ASP A 290 -11.29 -3.28 -25.08
CA ASP A 290 -11.07 -1.95 -24.54
C ASP A 290 -9.71 -1.93 -23.82
N GLU A 291 -8.65 -1.88 -24.66
CA GLU A 291 -7.24 -1.70 -24.33
C GLU A 291 -7.06 -0.61 -23.27
N MET A 292 -5.97 -0.68 -22.48
CA MET A 292 -5.57 0.28 -21.43
C MET A 292 -5.45 1.71 -21.98
N SER A 293 -6.60 2.35 -22.18
CA SER A 293 -6.78 3.54 -23.01
C SER A 293 -7.15 4.72 -22.13
N CYS A 294 -6.48 5.85 -22.34
CA CYS A 294 -6.67 7.04 -21.53
C CYS A 294 -8.16 7.41 -21.44
N PRO A 295 -8.70 7.66 -20.23
CA PRO A 295 -10.13 7.94 -20.04
C PRO A 295 -10.62 9.18 -20.81
N MET A 296 -9.71 10.04 -21.27
CA MET A 296 -10.03 11.27 -21.98
C MET A 296 -9.85 11.18 -23.50
N CYS A 297 -8.66 10.86 -23.98
CA CYS A 297 -8.39 10.82 -25.42
C CYS A 297 -8.49 9.43 -26.03
N ARG A 298 -8.68 8.39 -25.22
CA ARG A 298 -8.71 6.98 -25.62
C ARG A 298 -7.46 6.49 -26.34
N ALA A 299 -6.38 7.25 -26.30
CA ALA A 299 -5.08 6.77 -26.74
C ALA A 299 -4.53 5.79 -25.71
N GLU A 300 -3.78 4.80 -26.19
CA GLU A 300 -3.09 3.84 -25.34
C GLU A 300 -2.24 4.57 -24.28
N VAL A 301 -2.37 4.14 -23.02
CA VAL A 301 -1.55 4.63 -21.92
C VAL A 301 -0.22 3.91 -21.96
N ASP A 302 0.88 4.63 -21.84
CA ASP A 302 2.20 4.01 -21.77
C ASP A 302 2.43 3.33 -20.41
N VAL A 303 2.93 2.10 -20.42
CA VAL A 303 3.21 1.30 -19.22
C VAL A 303 4.22 2.00 -18.30
N ASP A 304 5.22 2.67 -18.87
CA ASP A 304 6.22 3.41 -18.09
C ASP A 304 5.59 4.63 -17.39
N SER A 305 4.54 5.23 -17.96
CA SER A 305 3.78 6.32 -17.32
C SER A 305 3.04 5.84 -16.07
N PHE A 306 2.66 4.56 -16.00
CA PHE A 306 2.09 3.97 -14.79
C PHE A 306 3.14 3.73 -13.71
N VAL A 307 4.35 3.31 -14.08
CA VAL A 307 5.47 3.20 -13.12
C VAL A 307 5.76 4.55 -12.48
N ASP A 308 5.72 5.62 -13.27
CA ASP A 308 5.91 6.97 -12.74
C ASP A 308 4.75 7.40 -11.80
N LEU A 309 3.51 6.99 -12.07
CA LEU A 309 2.37 7.19 -11.15
C LEU A 309 2.56 6.45 -9.82
N LEU A 310 2.97 5.18 -9.88
CA LEU A 310 3.26 4.38 -8.70
C LEU A 310 4.36 5.04 -7.87
N GLU A 311 5.44 5.50 -8.50
CA GLU A 311 6.55 6.17 -7.81
C GLU A 311 6.15 7.50 -7.15
N ILE A 312 5.25 8.28 -7.77
CA ILE A 312 4.70 9.48 -7.12
C ILE A 312 3.94 9.10 -5.86
N GLN A 313 3.07 8.07 -5.95
CA GLN A 313 2.29 7.60 -4.81
C GLN A 313 3.18 7.02 -3.70
N VAL A 314 4.24 6.30 -4.06
CA VAL A 314 5.28 5.81 -3.12
C VAL A 314 5.89 6.96 -2.32
N ARG A 315 6.26 8.06 -2.98
CA ARG A 315 6.83 9.22 -2.31
C ARG A 315 5.85 9.94 -1.41
N GLN A 316 4.58 10.02 -1.81
CA GLN A 316 3.54 10.58 -0.96
C GLN A 316 3.36 9.75 0.32
N MET A 317 3.48 8.42 0.24
CA MET A 317 3.48 7.54 1.42
C MET A 317 4.76 7.62 2.26
N ASP A 318 5.91 7.96 1.66
CA ASP A 318 7.18 8.17 2.37
C ASP A 318 7.26 9.54 3.08
N ALA A 319 6.53 10.55 2.59
CA ALA A 319 6.56 11.92 3.12
C ALA A 319 5.68 12.13 4.37
N LEU A 320 4.76 11.20 4.64
CA LEU A 320 3.91 11.12 5.84
C LEU A 320 4.67 10.39 6.96
#